data_AF-A0A376LHK1-F1
#
_entry.id   AF-A0A376LHK1-F1
#
_cell.length_a   1.000
_cell.length_b   1.000
_cell.length_c   1.000
_cell.angle_alpha   90.00
_cell.angle_beta   90.00
_cell.angle_gamma   90.00
#
_symmetry.space_group_name_H-M   'P 1'
#
loop_
_entity.id
_entity.type
_entity.pdbx_description
1 polymer ?
#
loop_
_entity_poly.entity_id
_entity_poly.type
_entity_poly.pdbx_seq_one_letter_code
_entity_poly.pdbx_strand_id
1 'polypeptide(L)'
;MAKTLYEKLFDAHVVYEAENETPLLYIDRHLVHEVTSPQAFDGLRAHGRPVRQPGKTFATMDHNVSTQTKDINACGEMARIQMQELIKNCKEFGVEL
;
A
#
# COMPACT_ATOMS: atom_id res chain seq x y z
N MET A 1 -9.25 0.81 -34.83
CA MET A 1 -10.48 1.01 -34.04
C MET A 1 -10.23 2.10 -33.00
N ALA A 2 -11.26 2.82 -32.59
CA ALA A 2 -11.14 3.74 -31.47
C ALA A 2 -10.91 2.96 -30.17
N LYS A 3 -9.97 3.40 -29.33
CA LYS A 3 -9.71 2.82 -28.01
C LYS A 3 -10.68 3.37 -26.96
N THR A 4 -11.10 2.54 -26.03
CA THR A 4 -11.82 2.92 -24.81
C THR A 4 -10.91 3.74 -23.87
N LEU A 5 -11.49 4.39 -22.86
CA LEU A 5 -10.69 5.08 -21.85
C LEU A 5 -9.80 4.12 -21.05
N TYR A 6 -10.33 2.93 -20.73
CA TYR A 6 -9.58 1.91 -20.01
C TYR A 6 -8.33 1.48 -20.79
N GLU A 7 -8.47 1.15 -22.07
CA GLU A 7 -7.34 0.76 -22.92
C GLU A 7 -6.31 1.88 -23.01
N LYS A 8 -6.75 3.13 -23.18
CA LYS A 8 -5.84 4.29 -23.20
C LYS A 8 -5.05 4.42 -21.89
N LEU A 9 -5.71 4.22 -20.75
CA LEU A 9 -5.04 4.29 -19.44
C LEU A 9 -4.08 3.12 -19.26
N PHE A 10 -4.51 1.89 -19.55
CA PHE A 10 -3.66 0.71 -19.45
C PHE A 10 -2.41 0.86 -20.31
N ASP A 11 -2.57 1.18 -21.60
CA ASP A 11 -1.47 1.33 -22.55
C ASP A 11 -0.47 2.41 -22.11
N ALA A 12 -0.95 3.48 -21.46
CA ALA A 12 -0.09 4.55 -20.96
C ALA A 12 0.82 4.14 -19.78
N HIS A 13 0.52 3.01 -19.12
CA HIS A 13 1.25 2.52 -17.94
C HIS A 13 2.05 1.24 -18.21
N VAL A 14 1.96 0.67 -19.41
CA VAL A 14 2.84 -0.43 -19.84
C VAL A 14 4.27 0.08 -19.97
N VAL A 15 5.20 -0.51 -19.21
CA VAL A 15 6.63 -0.19 -19.29
C VAL A 15 7.43 -1.23 -20.04
N TYR A 16 6.92 -2.46 -20.15
CA TYR A 16 7.52 -3.51 -20.95
C TYR A 16 6.46 -4.55 -21.33
N GLU A 17 6.55 -5.06 -22.54
CA GLU A 17 5.68 -6.12 -23.06
C GLU A 17 6.53 -7.09 -23.87
N ALA A 18 6.30 -8.38 -23.67
CA ALA A 18 6.95 -9.46 -24.39
C ALA A 18 5.90 -10.46 -24.90
N GLU A 19 6.25 -11.14 -25.99
CA GLU A 19 5.35 -12.13 -26.59
C GLU A 19 5.04 -13.26 -25.59
N ASN A 20 3.75 -13.55 -25.39
CA ASN A 20 3.25 -14.56 -24.45
C ASN A 20 3.52 -14.28 -22.96
N GLU A 21 3.87 -13.05 -22.57
CA GLU A 21 4.01 -12.64 -21.17
C GLU A 21 2.95 -11.61 -20.78
N THR A 22 2.62 -11.55 -19.49
CA THR A 22 1.78 -10.46 -18.96
C THR A 22 2.54 -9.14 -19.04
N PRO A 23 1.95 -8.07 -19.60
CA PRO A 23 2.60 -6.76 -19.64
C PRO A 23 3.03 -6.29 -18.25
N LEU A 24 4.23 -5.72 -18.16
CA LEU A 24 4.71 -5.09 -16.96
C LEU A 24 4.11 -3.68 -16.88
N LEU A 25 3.35 -3.43 -15.81
CA LEU A 25 2.80 -2.12 -15.51
C LEU A 25 3.63 -1.40 -14.46
N TYR A 26 3.78 -0.10 -14.61
CA TYR A 26 4.24 0.76 -13.53
C TYR A 26 3.05 1.24 -12.69
N ILE A 27 3.18 1.13 -11.35
CA ILE A 27 2.15 1.56 -10.41
C ILE A 27 2.51 2.94 -9.85
N ASP A 28 1.67 3.93 -10.12
CA ASP A 28 1.93 5.32 -9.73
C ASP A 28 1.55 5.70 -8.30
N ARG A 29 0.69 4.91 -7.66
CA ARG A 29 0.27 5.14 -6.28
C ARG A 29 -0.01 3.83 -5.57
N HIS A 30 0.51 3.70 -4.37
CA HIS A 30 0.19 2.64 -3.43
C HIS A 30 -0.60 3.24 -2.28
N LEU A 31 -1.77 2.69 -2.00
CA LEU A 31 -2.57 3.01 -0.82
C LEU A 31 -2.53 1.81 0.11
N VAL A 32 -2.12 2.03 1.35
CA VAL A 32 -1.88 0.98 2.34
C VAL A 32 -2.63 1.29 3.63
N HIS A 33 -2.98 0.26 4.40
CA HIS A 33 -3.79 0.39 5.61
C HIS A 33 -3.46 -0.69 6.65
N GLU A 34 -3.92 -0.50 7.88
CA GLU A 34 -3.47 -1.21 9.08
C GLU A 34 -3.82 -2.70 9.12
N VAL A 35 -4.78 -3.15 8.31
CA VAL A 35 -5.27 -4.54 8.36
C VAL A 35 -4.39 -5.49 7.55
N THR A 36 -4.00 -5.07 6.34
CA THR A 36 -3.32 -5.95 5.36
C THR A 36 -1.87 -5.57 5.09
N SER A 37 -1.52 -4.32 5.36
CA SER A 37 -0.21 -3.80 4.99
C SER A 37 0.93 -4.21 5.93
N PRO A 38 0.71 -4.51 7.23
CA PRO A 38 1.76 -5.10 8.06
C PRO A 38 2.42 -6.33 7.42
N GLN A 39 1.64 -7.23 6.82
CA GLN A 39 2.13 -8.42 6.14
C GLN A 39 2.94 -8.08 4.87
N ALA A 40 2.54 -7.02 4.15
CA ALA A 40 3.29 -6.54 2.98
C ALA A 40 4.67 -5.98 3.39
N PHE A 41 4.74 -5.20 4.48
CA PHE A 41 6.01 -4.71 5.03
C PHE A 41 6.89 -5.84 5.56
N ASP A 42 6.30 -6.84 6.23
CA ASP A 42 7.02 -8.04 6.65
C ASP A 42 7.61 -8.80 5.46
N GLY A 43 6.85 -8.92 4.36
CA GLY A 43 7.35 -9.52 3.12
C GLY A 43 8.54 -8.74 2.53
N LEU A 44 8.48 -7.41 2.53
CA LEU A 44 9.61 -6.57 2.14
C LEU A 44 10.84 -6.84 3.03
N ARG A 45 10.65 -6.86 4.35
CA ARG A 45 11.72 -7.12 5.33
C ARG A 45 12.34 -8.50 5.15
N ALA A 46 11.51 -9.54 4.98
CA ALA A 46 11.95 -10.91 4.79
C ALA A 46 12.80 -11.10 3.51
N HIS A 47 12.53 -10.29 2.48
CA HIS A 47 13.31 -10.29 1.24
C HIS A 47 14.43 -9.23 1.22
N GLY A 48 14.68 -8.52 2.31
CA GLY A 48 15.69 -7.45 2.38
C GLY A 48 15.43 -6.30 1.41
N ARG A 49 14.15 -6.01 1.11
CA ARG A 49 13.73 -4.99 0.14
C ARG A 49 13.25 -3.72 0.84
N PRO A 50 13.64 -2.53 0.38
CA PRO A 50 13.01 -1.28 0.81
C PRO A 50 11.69 -1.05 0.06
N VAL A 51 10.88 -0.11 0.56
CA VAL A 51 9.82 0.50 -0.27
C VAL A 51 10.49 1.30 -1.37
N ARG A 52 10.24 0.94 -2.63
CA ARG A 52 10.95 1.51 -3.79
C ARG A 52 10.64 2.99 -4.03
N GLN A 53 9.42 3.44 -3.73
CA GLN A 53 8.95 4.81 -3.96
C GLN A 53 8.12 5.30 -2.76
N PRO A 54 8.73 5.65 -1.62
CA PRO A 54 7.97 6.04 -0.44
C PRO A 54 7.05 7.25 -0.68
N GLY A 55 7.48 8.23 -1.48
CA GLY A 55 6.63 9.38 -1.86
C GLY A 55 5.46 9.06 -2.80
N LYS A 56 5.36 7.82 -3.31
CA LYS A 56 4.18 7.31 -4.05
C LYS A 56 3.35 6.33 -3.21
N THR A 57 3.74 6.08 -1.96
CA THR A 57 3.03 5.20 -1.03
C THR A 57 2.45 6.05 0.08
N PHE A 58 1.14 5.93 0.30
CA PHE A 58 0.45 6.65 1.35
C PHE A 58 -0.33 5.66 2.21
N ALA A 59 -0.10 5.72 3.52
CA ALA A 59 -0.78 4.90 4.50
C ALA A 59 -1.95 5.66 5.13
N THR A 60 -3.01 4.95 5.48
CA THR A 60 -4.13 5.50 6.25
C THR A 60 -4.60 4.49 7.28
N MET A 61 -5.13 4.99 8.40
CA MET A 61 -5.88 4.17 9.37
C MET A 61 -7.36 4.44 9.21
N ASP A 62 -8.09 3.46 8.68
CA ASP A 62 -9.49 3.66 8.29
C ASP A 62 -10.42 2.50 8.66
N HIS A 63 -9.89 1.31 8.95
CA HIS A 63 -10.72 0.13 9.23
C HIS A 63 -10.98 -0.09 10.73
N ASN A 64 -10.00 0.22 11.56
CA ASN A 64 -9.96 -0.10 12.99
C ASN A 64 -10.06 1.13 13.90
N VAL A 65 -10.15 2.32 13.31
CA VAL A 65 -10.29 3.57 14.06
C VAL A 65 -11.65 3.65 14.74
N SER A 66 -11.68 4.13 15.99
CA SER A 66 -12.94 4.29 16.72
C SER A 66 -13.78 5.41 16.11
N THR A 67 -15.09 5.16 15.98
CA THR A 67 -16.05 6.18 15.55
C THR A 67 -16.43 7.16 16.66
N GLN A 68 -15.99 6.92 17.89
CA GLN A 68 -16.32 7.73 19.07
C GLN A 68 -15.13 8.57 19.56
N THR A 69 -13.89 8.13 19.33
CA THR A 69 -12.68 8.80 19.81
C THR A 69 -11.51 8.54 18.88
N LYS A 70 -10.51 9.43 18.93
CA LYS A 70 -9.24 9.28 18.20
C LYS A 70 -8.17 8.52 19.01
N ASP A 71 -8.48 8.11 20.23
CA ASP A 71 -7.56 7.34 21.05
C ASP A 71 -7.42 5.90 20.53
N ILE A 72 -6.23 5.54 20.06
CA ILE A 72 -5.88 4.20 19.58
C ILE A 72 -6.11 3.11 20.64
N ASN A 73 -6.06 3.48 21.92
CA ASN A 73 -6.28 2.56 23.03
C ASN A 73 -7.76 2.27 23.29
N ALA A 74 -8.67 3.03 22.68
CA ALA A 74 -10.11 2.78 22.79
C ALA A 74 -10.58 1.65 21.86
N CYS A 75 -9.71 1.15 20.99
CA CYS A 75 -10.02 0.04 20.09
C CYS A 75 -9.71 -1.31 20.75
N GLY A 76 -10.31 -2.39 20.25
CA GLY A 76 -10.00 -3.75 20.70
C GLY A 76 -8.51 -4.08 20.55
N GLU A 77 -8.03 -5.06 21.30
CA GLU A 77 -6.60 -5.41 21.35
C GLU A 77 -5.97 -5.63 19.97
N MET A 78 -6.62 -6.41 19.11
CA MET A 78 -6.13 -6.70 17.76
C MET A 78 -6.08 -5.45 16.87
N ALA A 79 -7.10 -4.60 16.95
CA ALA A 79 -7.16 -3.32 16.22
C ALA A 79 -6.00 -2.41 16.65
N ARG A 80 -5.74 -2.33 17.96
CA ARG A 80 -4.61 -1.57 18.52
C ARG A 80 -3.26 -2.10 18.01
N ILE A 81 -3.07 -3.42 17.98
CA ILE A 81 -1.84 -4.05 17.46
C ILE A 81 -1.63 -3.70 15.98
N GLN A 82 -2.68 -3.82 15.16
CA GLN A 82 -2.62 -3.52 13.72
C GLN A 82 -2.26 -2.06 13.46
N MET A 83 -2.91 -1.11 14.15
CA MET A 83 -2.60 0.31 14.02
C MET A 83 -1.16 0.61 14.50
N GLN A 84 -0.71 0.05 15.62
CA GLN A 84 0.65 0.23 16.11
C GLN A 84 1.71 -0.32 15.15
N GLU A 85 1.45 -1.48 14.55
CA GLU A 85 2.37 -2.08 13.59
C GLU A 85 2.44 -1.26 12.30
N LEU A 86 1.33 -0.67 11.84
CA LEU A 86 1.36 0.28 10.72
C LEU A 86 2.21 1.51 11.04
N ILE A 87 2.07 2.13 12.22
CA ILE A 87 2.89 3.29 12.64
C ILE A 87 4.38 2.95 12.57
N LYS A 88 4.75 1.80 13.14
CA LYS A 88 6.13 1.32 13.16
C LYS A 88 6.66 1.11 11.75
N ASN A 89 5.90 0.43 10.90
CA ASN A 89 6.29 0.16 9.52
C ASN A 89 6.43 1.45 8.69
N CYS A 90 5.48 2.38 8.81
CA CYS A 90 5.56 3.67 8.11
C CYS A 90 6.83 4.44 8.49
N LYS A 91 7.17 4.46 9.79
CA LYS A 91 8.42 5.06 10.28
C LYS A 91 9.67 4.35 9.75
N GLU A 92 9.68 3.01 9.73
CA GLU A 92 10.81 2.20 9.25
C GLU A 92 11.06 2.37 7.75
N PHE A 93 10.00 2.40 6.95
CA PHE A 93 10.07 2.43 5.49
C PHE A 93 9.93 3.84 4.88
N GLY A 94 9.79 4.87 5.71
CA GLY A 94 9.67 6.27 5.29
C GLY A 94 8.37 6.57 4.53
N VAL A 95 7.30 5.86 4.85
CA VAL A 95 5.97 6.02 4.25
C VAL A 95 5.16 7.03 5.06
N GLU A 96 4.50 7.96 4.37
CA GLU A 96 3.58 8.92 4.99
C GLU A 96 2.33 8.20 5.51
N LEU A 97 1.91 8.55 6.72
CA LEU A 97 0.76 8.00 7.44
C LEU A 97 -0.16 9.13 7.90
#